data_AF-A0A966QKN2-F1
#
_entry.id   AF-A0A966QKN2-F1
#
_cell.length_a   1.000
_cell.length_b   1.000
_cell.length_c   1.000
_cell.angle_alpha   90.00
_cell.angle_beta   90.00
_cell.angle_gamma   90.00
#
_symmetry.space_group_name_H-M   'P 1'
#
loop_
_entity.id
_entity.type
_entity.pdbx_description
1 polymer ?
#
loop_
_entity_poly.entity_id
_entity_poly.type
_entity_poly.pdbx_seq_one_letter_code
_entity_poly.pdbx_strand_id
1 'polypeptide(L)' 'MIQQFKAVETRSKAGHPSLRHPQRICITLPHHVFEALLRRSAEQGRSMSNLSAYLLELSLQNDAVREQAMAFSHQGQH' A
#
# COMPACT_ATOMS: atom_id res chain seq x y z
N MET A 1 11.00 -3.90 -25.01
CA MET A 1 11.72 -2.89 -24.20
C MET A 1 11.42 -3.21 -22.74
N ILE A 2 12.22 -4.12 -22.15
CA ILE A 2 12.13 -4.50 -20.74
C ILE A 2 13.29 -3.80 -20.02
N GLN A 3 13.09 -3.53 -18.73
CA GLN A 3 13.99 -2.94 -17.71
C GLN A 3 13.67 -1.46 -17.44
N GLN A 4 13.34 -1.03 -16.22
CA GLN A 4 13.95 -1.37 -14.93
C GLN A 4 12.92 -1.30 -13.78
N PHE A 5 12.85 -2.34 -12.96
CA PHE A 5 12.39 -2.22 -11.57
C PHE A 5 13.65 -1.99 -10.72
N LYS A 6 13.77 -0.84 -10.06
CA LYS A 6 14.85 -0.55 -9.12
C LYS A 6 14.31 -0.30 -7.72
N ALA A 7 14.93 -1.08 -6.81
CA ALA A 7 15.10 -0.90 -5.37
C ALA A 7 13.87 -1.02 -4.45
N VAL A 8 13.77 -2.22 -3.86
CA VAL A 8 13.57 -2.37 -2.42
C VAL A 8 14.70 -1.63 -1.70
N GLU A 9 14.37 -0.55 -0.98
CA GLU A 9 15.15 -0.08 0.17
C GLU A 9 14.36 0.97 0.97
N THR A 10 13.86 0.61 2.15
CA THR A 10 13.53 1.60 3.19
C THR A 10 13.97 1.09 4.56
N ARG A 11 15.29 1.09 4.78
CA ARG A 11 15.84 1.08 6.14
C ARG A 11 15.76 2.50 6.71
N SER A 12 14.61 2.89 7.24
CA SER A 12 14.46 4.19 7.91
C SER A 12 15.07 4.13 9.31
N LYS A 13 16.36 4.46 9.40
CA LYS A 13 17.03 4.95 10.62
C LYS A 13 16.33 6.26 11.06
N ALA A 14 16.15 6.43 12.36
CA ALA A 14 15.44 7.55 12.98
C ALA A 14 15.86 8.95 12.46
N GLY A 15 14.87 9.82 12.19
CA GLY A 15 15.03 11.28 12.31
C GLY A 15 14.89 12.15 11.06
N HIS A 16 13.70 12.27 10.46
CA HIS A 16 13.23 13.53 9.85
C HIS A 16 11.70 13.51 9.61
N PRO A 17 10.91 14.54 9.99
CA PRO A 17 9.49 14.66 9.63
C PRO A 17 9.24 15.04 8.14
N SER A 18 10.22 14.87 7.26
CA SER A 18 10.05 14.93 5.80
C SER A 18 9.60 13.54 5.34
N LEU A 19 8.44 13.31 4.73
CA LEU A 19 7.86 14.01 3.59
C LEU A 19 6.32 13.92 3.62
N ARG A 20 5.64 15.02 3.94
CA ARG A 20 4.22 15.21 3.59
C ARG A 20 4.08 15.61 2.11
N HIS A 21 4.78 14.92 1.23
CA HIS A 21 4.75 15.19 -0.21
C HIS A 21 4.18 13.97 -0.94
N PRO A 22 3.05 14.12 -1.66
CA PRO A 22 2.47 13.03 -2.44
C PRO A 22 3.51 12.43 -3.40
N GLN A 23 3.73 11.12 -3.32
CA GLN A 23 4.55 10.39 -4.26
C GLN A 23 3.65 9.79 -5.34
N ARG A 24 3.91 10.13 -6.61
CA ARG A 24 3.15 9.59 -7.74
C ARG A 24 3.78 8.28 -8.20
N ILE A 25 3.00 7.21 -8.16
CA ILE A 25 3.37 5.90 -8.69
C ILE A 25 2.58 5.60 -9.97
N CYS A 26 3.19 4.82 -10.87
CA CYS A 26 2.53 4.22 -12.02
C CYS A 26 2.66 2.71 -11.87
N ILE A 27 1.55 1.98 -11.95
CA ILE A 27 1.52 0.53 -11.80
C ILE A 27 0.75 -0.08 -12.96
N THR A 28 1.17 -1.27 -13.39
CA THR A 28 0.41 -2.07 -14.36
C THR A 28 -0.47 -3.04 -13.59
N LEU A 29 -1.76 -3.10 -13.93
CA LEU A 29 -2.74 -3.96 -13.28
C LEU A 29 -3.31 -4.96 -14.29
N PRO A 30 -3.70 -6.17 -13.87
CA PRO A 30 -4.56 -7.03 -14.68
C PRO A 30 -5.86 -6.30 -15.05
N HIS A 31 -6.34 -6.49 -16.28
CA HIS A 31 -7.52 -5.77 -16.79
C HIS A 31 -8.76 -5.94 -15.90
N HIS A 32 -8.99 -7.14 -15.36
CA HIS A 32 -10.14 -7.39 -14.47
C HIS A 32 -10.07 -6.57 -13.16
N VAL A 33 -8.86 -6.27 -12.65
CA VAL A 33 -8.68 -5.42 -11.46
C VAL A 33 -8.96 -3.96 -11.80
N PHE A 34 -8.50 -3.52 -12.98
CA PHE A 34 -8.79 -2.17 -13.47
C PHE A 34 -10.31 -1.93 -13.60
N GLU A 35 -11.05 -2.86 -14.23
CA GLU A 35 -12.50 -2.76 -14.37
C GLU A 35 -13.22 -2.73 -13.01
N ALA A 36 -12.77 -3.56 -12.06
CA ALA A 36 -13.34 -3.58 -10.72
C ALA A 36 -13.10 -2.25 -9.97
N LEU A 37 -11.91 -1.64 -10.12
CA LEU A 37 -11.61 -0.32 -9.56
C LEU A 37 -12.43 0.78 -10.22
N LEU A 38 -12.55 0.76 -11.55
CA LEU A 38 -13.32 1.74 -12.31
C LEU A 38 -14.77 1.74 -11.86
N ARG A 39 -15.41 0.57 -11.84
CA ARG A 39 -16.80 0.41 -11.39
C ARG A 39 -17.00 0.90 -9.96
N ARG A 40 -16.18 0.44 -9.01
CA ARG A 40 -16.29 0.85 -7.60
C ARG A 40 -16.07 2.35 -7.40
N SER A 41 -15.15 2.95 -8.15
CA SER A 41 -14.89 4.39 -8.06
C SER A 41 -16.09 5.22 -8.53
N ALA A 42 -16.76 4.77 -9.60
CA ALA A 42 -17.97 5.38 -10.11
C ALA A 42 -19.14 5.22 -9.11
N GLU A 43 -19.34 4.01 -8.57
CA GLU A 43 -20.38 3.72 -7.57
C GLU A 43 -20.21 4.59 -6.30
N GLN A 44 -18.97 4.83 -5.86
CA GLN A 44 -18.68 5.64 -4.66
C GLN A 44 -18.57 7.14 -4.94
N GLY A 45 -18.63 7.58 -6.20
CA GLY A 45 -18.48 8.98 -6.57
C GLY A 45 -17.10 9.58 -6.22
N ARG A 46 -16.02 8.79 -6.27
CA ARG A 46 -14.65 9.23 -6.01
C ARG A 46 -13.70 8.88 -7.13
N SER A 47 -12.58 9.59 -7.22
CA SER A 47 -11.57 9.29 -8.25
C SER A 47 -10.94 7.90 -8.03
N MET A 48 -10.55 7.25 -9.12
CA MET A 48 -9.83 5.97 -9.06
C MET A 48 -8.54 6.05 -8.25
N SER A 49 -7.80 7.16 -8.32
CA SER A 49 -6.58 7.35 -7.54
C SER A 49 -6.85 7.43 -6.04
N ASN A 50 -7.94 8.10 -5.62
CA ASN A 50 -8.34 8.17 -4.22
C ASN A 50 -8.79 6.80 -3.69
N LEU A 51 -9.62 6.07 -4.46
CA LEU A 51 -10.01 4.71 -4.10
C LEU A 51 -8.80 3.78 -4.00
N SER A 52 -7.87 3.86 -4.95
CA SER A 52 -6.66 3.04 -4.96
C SER A 52 -5.78 3.34 -3.75
N ALA A 53 -5.57 4.61 -3.42
CA ALA A 53 -4.82 5.02 -2.24
C ALA A 53 -5.43 4.45 -0.95
N TYR A 54 -6.76 4.60 -0.78
CA TYR A 54 -7.48 4.05 0.37
C TYR A 54 -7.34 2.53 0.49
N LEU A 55 -7.49 1.79 -0.62
CA LEU A 55 -7.37 0.33 -0.61
C LEU A 55 -5.94 -0.14 -0.31
N LEU A 56 -4.93 0.57 -0.80
CA LEU A 56 -3.52 0.30 -0.50
C LEU A 56 -3.22 0.56 0.99
N GLU A 57 -3.67 1.70 1.52
CA GLU A 57 -3.52 2.04 2.93
C GLU A 57 -4.18 0.99 3.83
N LEU A 58 -5.42 0.60 3.52
CA LEU A 58 -6.16 -0.41 4.29
C LEU A 58 -5.44 -1.76 4.28
N SER A 59 -4.91 -2.17 3.12
CA SER A 59 -4.22 -3.47 3.00
C SER A 59 -2.93 -3.49 3.83
N LEU A 60 -2.13 -2.43 3.75
CA LEU A 60 -0.88 -2.30 4.50
C LEU A 60 -1.10 -2.18 6.02
N GLN A 61 -2.18 -1.49 6.44
CA GLN A 61 -2.56 -1.42 7.87
C GLN A 61 -2.95 -2.79 8.42
N ASN A 62 -3.70 -3.58 7.64
CA ASN A 62 -4.08 -4.93 8.05
C ASN A 62 -2.87 -5.85 8.21
N ASP A 63 -1.87 -5.73 7.33
CA ASP A 63 -0.64 -6.51 7.44
C ASP A 63 0.13 -6.13 8.71
N ALA A 64 0.24 -4.84 9.03
CA ALA A 64 0.87 -4.36 10.27
C ALA A 64 0.18 -4.91 11.53
N VAL A 65 -1.16 -4.97 11.55
CA VAL A 65 -1.91 -5.57 12.66
C VAL A 65 -1.63 -7.07 12.78
N ARG A 66 -1.55 -7.79 11.65
CA ARG A 66 -1.26 -9.23 11.64
C ARG A 66 0.16 -9.54 12.14
N GLU A 67 1.15 -8.76 11.71
CA GLU A 67 2.53 -8.90 12.16
C GLU A 67 2.66 -8.65 13.67
N GLN A 68 1.99 -7.62 14.19
CA GLN A 68 1.95 -7.34 15.62
C GLN A 68 1.32 -8.49 16.41
N ALA A 69 0.17 -9.02 15.97
CA ALA A 69 -0.48 -10.16 16.63
C ALA A 69 0.42 -11.41 16.67
N MET A 70 1.18 -11.68 15.61
CA MET A 70 2.15 -12.77 15.58
C MET A 70 3.32 -12.52 16.54
N ALA A 71 3.84 -11.30 16.61
CA ALA A 71 4.93 -10.93 17.52
C ALA A 71 4.54 -11.08 19.00
N PHE A 72 3.33 -10.67 19.39
CA PHE A 72 2.83 -10.86 20.76
C PHE A 72 2.67 -12.34 21.14
N SER A 73 2.36 -13.21 20.18
CA SER A 73 2.20 -14.64 20.41
C SER A 73 3.53 -15.36 20.70
N HIS A 74 4.67 -14.82 20.26
CA HIS A 74 6.00 -15.40 20.50
C HIS A 74 6.64 -14.93 21.81
N GLN A 75 6.17 -13.84 22.42
CA GLN A 75 6.82 -13.26 23.60
C GLN A 75 6.30 -13.84 24.94
N GLY A 76 5.31 -14.73 24.92
CA GLY A 76 4.70 -15.35 26.10
C GLY A 76 5.17 -16.78 26.43
N GLN A 77 6.26 -17.27 25.83
CA GLN A 77 6.76 -18.64 26.04
C GLN A 77 8.11 -18.74 26.79
N HIS A 78 8.51 -17.69 27.52
CA HIS A 78 9.70 -17.72 28.38
C HIS A 78 9.33 -17.57 29.86
#